data_AF-A0A7X1B5R2-F1
#
_entry.id   AF-A0A7X1B5R2-F1
#
_cell.length_a   1.000
_cell.length_b   1.000
_cell.length_c   1.000
_cell.angle_alpha   90.00
_cell.angle_beta   90.00
_cell.angle_gamma   90.00
#
_symmetry.space_group_name_H-M   'P 1'
#
loop_
_entity.id
_entity.type
_entity.pdbx_description
1 polymer ?
#
loop_
_entity_poly.entity_id
_entity_poly.type
_entity_poly.pdbx_seq_one_letter_code
_entity_poly.pdbx_strand_id
1 'polypeptide(L)'
;MKTLLLTISALLVSASFLQAARVKDLASVEGGRDNQLVGYGLVVGLAGDGDSDSPMTINAVANSLKRFGLTVDPDELKSANIAAVMITADIPPFAREGTRIDVTVSSIGDAESLQGGVLLQTPLLGADDEVYAVAQGQIAVGGYIGGAGGAGGATVQKNHPTVGTISNGAIVEREIEMDVSRGGSVKLILRNPDYNTASKLAEGINVIFPSSTLALDAAAVQVTIPEIYVGREVDFISSIGGITVEPDTPAKIIINERTGTIVATAGVRVSTVAVSHGSLSLTIARSQNISQPGPLAQVGETAVAEGTNVTVEEELGAFHIVPDYPTIQQVTNALNAMGVSTREMMSILQAMKSAGALQAELVIK
;
A
#
# COMPACT_ATOMS: atom_id res chain seq x y z
N MET A 1 -35.08 -13.72 36.80
CA MET A 1 -33.62 -13.78 36.60
C MET A 1 -33.23 -14.18 35.17
N LYS A 2 -33.84 -15.19 34.53
CA LYS A 2 -33.55 -15.54 33.12
C LYS A 2 -33.89 -14.44 32.10
N THR A 3 -34.96 -13.69 32.34
CA THR A 3 -35.37 -12.55 31.49
C THR A 3 -34.45 -11.34 31.60
N LEU A 4 -33.71 -11.19 32.71
CA LEU A 4 -32.73 -10.11 32.91
C LEU A 4 -31.37 -10.44 32.24
N LEU A 5 -31.03 -11.73 32.12
CA LEU A 5 -29.83 -12.16 31.39
C LEU A 5 -30.03 -12.06 29.86
N LEU A 6 -31.24 -12.29 29.36
CA LEU A 6 -31.55 -12.18 27.92
C LEU A 6 -31.54 -10.74 27.42
N THR A 7 -31.94 -9.76 28.24
CA THR A 7 -31.87 -8.34 27.89
C THR A 7 -30.44 -7.78 27.93
N ILE A 8 -29.55 -8.33 28.76
CA ILE A 8 -28.12 -7.94 28.79
C ILE A 8 -27.36 -8.55 27.60
N SER A 9 -27.74 -9.75 27.13
CA SER A 9 -27.12 -10.38 25.96
C SER A 9 -27.49 -9.72 24.63
N ALA A 10 -28.65 -9.05 24.54
CA ALA A 10 -29.09 -8.34 23.34
C ALA A 10 -28.42 -6.96 23.15
N LEU A 11 -27.79 -6.41 24.19
CA LEU A 11 -27.11 -5.11 24.14
C LEU A 11 -25.64 -5.19 23.69
N LEU A 12 -25.12 -6.40 23.42
CA LEU A 12 -23.70 -6.64 23.13
C LEU A 12 -23.37 -6.86 21.65
N VAL A 13 -24.34 -6.79 20.72
CA VAL A 13 -24.14 -7.18 19.30
C VAL A 13 -24.35 -6.05 18.29
N SER A 14 -24.24 -4.80 18.73
CA SER A 14 -24.16 -3.63 17.83
C SER A 14 -22.92 -2.78 18.10
N ALA A 15 -21.79 -3.45 18.32
CA ALA A 15 -20.51 -2.85 18.01
C ALA A 15 -20.36 -2.84 16.48
N SER A 16 -20.91 -1.82 15.83
CA SER A 16 -20.47 -1.44 14.50
C SER A 16 -18.94 -1.41 14.53
N PHE A 17 -18.28 -2.22 13.71
CA PHE A 17 -16.85 -2.08 13.49
C PHE A 17 -16.62 -0.70 12.88
N LEU A 18 -16.48 0.33 13.73
CA LEU A 18 -15.98 1.64 13.34
C LEU A 18 -14.60 1.37 12.74
N GLN A 19 -14.43 1.63 11.45
CA GLN A 19 -13.13 1.54 10.78
C GLN A 19 -12.27 2.74 11.17
N ALA A 20 -11.94 2.82 12.45
CA ALA A 20 -11.04 3.82 12.95
C ALA A 20 -9.61 3.39 12.59
N ALA A 21 -8.93 4.22 11.80
CA ALA A 21 -7.53 4.04 11.48
C ALA A 21 -6.68 4.83 12.48
N ARG A 22 -5.49 4.34 12.81
CA ARG A 22 -4.60 5.10 13.70
C ARG A 22 -3.93 6.22 12.93
N VAL A 23 -3.61 7.33 13.59
CA VAL A 23 -2.88 8.45 12.98
C VAL A 23 -1.62 7.98 12.26
N LYS A 24 -0.85 7.03 12.82
CA LYS A 24 0.36 6.47 12.20
C LYS A 24 0.09 5.65 10.91
N ASP A 25 -1.12 5.13 10.75
CA ASP A 25 -1.54 4.41 9.55
C ASP A 25 -2.02 5.40 8.46
N LEU A 26 -2.51 6.58 8.86
CA LEU A 26 -3.04 7.61 7.94
C LEU A 26 -1.99 8.63 7.49
N ALA A 27 -1.01 8.94 8.34
CA ALA A 27 -0.05 10.01 8.11
C ALA A 27 1.37 9.61 8.52
N SER A 28 2.36 10.26 7.92
CA SER A 28 3.78 10.20 8.26
C SER A 28 4.29 11.57 8.70
N VAL A 29 5.30 11.61 9.54
CA VAL A 29 5.96 12.86 9.92
C VAL A 29 6.64 13.48 8.70
N GLU A 30 6.51 14.80 8.51
CA GLU A 30 7.20 15.56 7.46
C GLU A 30 8.71 15.30 7.53
N GLY A 31 9.33 15.01 6.39
CA GLY A 31 10.75 14.62 6.32
C GLY A 31 11.00 13.12 6.47
N GLY A 32 10.06 12.34 7.00
CA GLY A 32 10.16 10.88 7.14
C GLY A 32 10.00 10.12 5.83
N ARG A 33 10.86 10.38 4.84
CA ARG A 33 10.88 9.74 3.52
C ARG A 33 12.19 8.99 3.28
N ASP A 34 12.13 7.97 2.45
CA ASP A 34 13.31 7.29 1.94
C ASP A 34 14.11 8.27 1.04
N ASN A 35 15.43 8.09 1.00
CA ASN A 35 16.29 8.83 0.09
C ASN A 35 17.04 7.84 -0.80
N GLN A 36 17.03 8.12 -2.10
CA GLN A 36 17.70 7.28 -3.08
C GLN A 36 19.20 7.58 -3.07
N LEU A 37 19.99 6.51 -3.10
CA LEU A 37 21.42 6.55 -3.24
C LEU A 37 21.85 5.81 -4.51
N VAL A 38 22.89 6.33 -5.15
CA VAL A 38 23.48 5.74 -6.36
C VAL A 38 24.98 5.62 -6.20
N GLY A 39 25.56 4.54 -6.71
CA GLY A 39 27.00 4.31 -6.71
C GLY A 39 27.47 3.70 -8.01
N TYR A 40 28.73 3.94 -8.35
CA TYR A 40 29.42 3.28 -9.45
C TYR A 40 30.55 2.44 -8.88
N GLY A 41 30.53 1.14 -9.16
CA GLY A 41 31.42 0.17 -8.54
C GLY A 41 31.94 -0.90 -9.49
N LEU A 42 32.72 -1.81 -8.92
CA LEU A 42 33.30 -2.95 -9.62
C LEU A 42 32.90 -4.25 -8.93
N VAL A 43 32.46 -5.22 -9.72
CA VAL A 43 32.25 -6.60 -9.28
C VAL A 43 33.39 -7.45 -9.79
N VAL A 44 33.96 -8.28 -8.93
CA VAL A 44 35.08 -9.17 -9.27
C VAL A 44 34.73 -10.62 -9.00
N GLY A 45 35.43 -11.55 -9.65
CA GLY A 45 35.26 -12.98 -9.42
C GLY A 45 34.23 -13.66 -10.32
N LEU A 46 33.92 -13.06 -11.47
CA LEU A 46 32.88 -13.53 -12.40
C LEU A 46 33.28 -14.70 -13.31
N ALA A 47 34.44 -15.33 -13.06
CA ALA A 47 34.89 -16.56 -13.74
C ALA A 47 34.85 -16.56 -15.30
N GLY A 48 34.93 -15.39 -15.93
CA GLY A 48 34.86 -15.22 -17.39
C GLY A 48 33.60 -14.50 -17.87
N ASP A 49 32.59 -14.34 -17.01
CA ASP A 49 31.29 -13.75 -17.34
C ASP A 49 31.24 -12.21 -17.13
N GLY A 50 32.41 -11.57 -16.94
CA GLY A 50 32.55 -10.12 -16.80
C GLY A 50 32.46 -9.37 -18.13
N ASP A 51 32.81 -8.07 -18.12
CA ASP A 51 32.75 -7.22 -19.31
C ASP A 51 33.83 -7.60 -20.35
N SER A 52 33.52 -7.44 -21.64
CA SER A 52 34.44 -7.74 -22.74
C SER A 52 35.37 -6.55 -23.03
N ASP A 53 36.59 -6.58 -22.47
CA ASP A 53 37.66 -5.56 -22.59
C ASP A 53 37.15 -4.12 -22.79
N SER A 54 36.11 -3.76 -22.03
CA SER A 54 35.42 -2.47 -22.17
C SER A 54 36.37 -1.37 -21.67
N PRO A 55 36.64 -0.32 -22.48
CA PRO A 55 37.50 0.78 -22.04
C PRO A 55 37.02 1.41 -20.74
N MET A 56 35.72 1.42 -20.49
CA MET A 56 35.13 1.91 -19.24
C MET A 56 35.60 1.07 -18.03
N THR A 57 35.44 -0.25 -18.12
CA THR A 57 35.77 -1.20 -17.04
C THR A 57 37.26 -1.26 -16.79
N ILE A 58 38.08 -1.28 -17.86
CA ILE A 58 39.54 -1.22 -17.78
C ILE A 58 40.00 0.05 -17.04
N ASN A 59 39.47 1.22 -17.43
CA ASN A 59 39.81 2.47 -16.77
C ASN A 59 39.36 2.51 -15.30
N ALA A 60 38.19 1.97 -14.98
CA ALA A 60 37.70 1.88 -13.61
C ALA A 60 38.61 0.99 -12.74
N VAL A 61 39.07 -0.16 -13.27
CA VAL A 61 40.03 -1.04 -12.60
C VAL A 61 41.38 -0.34 -12.40
N ALA A 62 41.92 0.30 -13.44
CA ALA A 62 43.17 1.05 -13.35
C ALA A 62 43.11 2.16 -12.29
N ASN A 63 42.01 2.93 -12.26
CA ASN A 63 41.78 3.97 -11.27
C ASN A 63 41.66 3.41 -9.85
N SER A 64 41.00 2.26 -9.68
CA SER A 64 40.90 1.58 -8.39
C SER A 64 42.28 1.13 -7.88
N LEU A 65 43.08 0.48 -8.72
CA LEU A 65 44.43 0.04 -8.39
C LEU A 65 45.36 1.23 -8.06
N LYS A 66 45.20 2.35 -8.77
CA LYS A 66 45.93 3.59 -8.49
C LYS A 66 45.66 4.14 -7.09
N ARG A 67 44.44 3.98 -6.55
CA ARG A 67 44.11 4.37 -5.16
C ARG A 67 44.88 3.54 -4.12
N PHE A 68 45.29 2.33 -4.48
CA PHE A 68 46.15 1.47 -3.67
C PHE A 68 47.66 1.70 -3.94
N GLY A 69 48.02 2.72 -4.72
CA GLY A 69 49.41 3.05 -5.04
C GLY A 69 50.02 2.17 -6.14
N LEU A 70 49.21 1.39 -6.85
CA LEU A 70 49.66 0.55 -7.96
C LEU A 70 49.39 1.27 -9.29
N THR A 71 50.44 1.56 -10.03
CA THR A 71 50.33 2.06 -11.40
C THR A 71 50.38 0.88 -12.35
N VAL A 72 49.32 0.69 -13.13
CA VAL A 72 49.19 -0.37 -14.14
C VAL A 72 48.94 0.27 -15.50
N ASP A 73 49.47 -0.35 -16.54
CA ASP A 73 49.15 0.03 -17.92
C ASP A 73 47.75 -0.50 -18.29
N PRO A 74 46.80 0.35 -18.72
CA PRO A 74 45.47 -0.10 -19.15
C PRO A 74 45.50 -1.19 -20.22
N ASP A 75 46.51 -1.20 -21.10
CA ASP A 75 46.63 -2.18 -22.19
C ASP A 75 47.00 -3.59 -21.70
N GLU A 76 47.50 -3.71 -20.46
CA GLU A 76 47.82 -4.99 -19.83
C GLU A 76 46.66 -5.60 -19.03
N LEU A 77 45.58 -4.84 -18.82
CA LEU A 77 44.42 -5.27 -18.04
C LEU A 77 43.40 -6.02 -18.90
N LYS A 78 42.78 -7.04 -18.30
CA LYS A 78 41.66 -7.79 -18.89
C LYS A 78 40.45 -7.67 -17.99
N SER A 79 39.28 -7.43 -18.57
CA SER A 79 38.04 -7.27 -17.79
C SER A 79 37.15 -8.51 -17.74
N ALA A 80 37.49 -9.62 -18.38
CA ALA A 80 36.61 -10.81 -18.42
C ALA A 80 36.21 -11.39 -17.03
N ASN A 81 36.92 -11.06 -15.95
CA ASN A 81 36.57 -11.47 -14.57
C ASN A 81 35.97 -10.35 -13.72
N ILE A 82 35.68 -9.20 -14.34
CA ILE A 82 35.31 -7.95 -13.69
C ILE A 82 34.13 -7.32 -14.46
N ALA A 83 33.14 -6.81 -13.74
CA ALA A 83 32.08 -6.02 -14.34
C ALA A 83 32.03 -4.62 -13.72
N ALA A 84 31.86 -3.61 -14.56
CA ALA A 84 31.44 -2.29 -14.13
C ALA A 84 29.94 -2.34 -13.79
N VAL A 85 29.59 -1.83 -12.61
CA VAL A 85 28.21 -1.92 -12.11
C VAL A 85 27.71 -0.59 -11.57
N MET A 86 26.39 -0.41 -11.68
CA MET A 86 25.64 0.60 -10.94
C MET A 86 25.00 -0.03 -9.72
N ILE A 87 25.11 0.66 -8.60
CA ILE A 87 24.51 0.27 -7.33
C ILE A 87 23.41 1.27 -7.02
N THR A 88 22.22 0.78 -6.68
CA THR A 88 21.12 1.60 -6.17
C THR A 88 20.70 1.09 -4.80
N ALA A 89 20.35 2.02 -3.92
CA ALA A 89 19.88 1.73 -2.58
C ALA A 89 18.92 2.82 -2.11
N ASP A 90 18.05 2.48 -1.18
CA ASP A 90 17.20 3.44 -0.48
C ASP A 90 17.64 3.49 0.98
N ILE A 91 18.04 4.67 1.47
CA ILE A 91 18.27 4.89 2.89
C ILE A 91 16.92 5.25 3.54
N PRO A 92 16.41 4.43 4.48
CA PRO A 92 15.13 4.69 5.11
C PRO A 92 15.22 5.93 6.02
N PRO A 93 14.08 6.59 6.29
CA PRO A 93 14.08 7.71 7.22
C PRO A 93 14.52 7.24 8.61
N PHE A 94 15.24 8.11 9.30
CA PHE A 94 15.75 7.91 10.66
C PHE A 94 16.83 6.81 10.76
N ALA A 95 17.37 6.36 9.62
CA ALA A 95 18.56 5.51 9.62
C ALA A 95 19.72 6.24 10.31
N ARG A 96 20.33 5.54 11.27
CA ARG A 96 21.49 6.02 12.02
C ARG A 96 22.78 5.50 11.41
N GLU A 97 23.89 6.15 11.72
CA GLU A 97 25.23 5.63 11.41
C GLU A 97 25.38 4.18 11.88
N GLY A 98 25.94 3.34 11.01
CA GLY A 98 26.07 1.89 11.23
C GLY A 98 24.83 1.07 10.86
N THR A 99 23.70 1.70 10.49
CA THR A 99 22.54 0.97 9.97
C THR A 99 22.92 0.24 8.69
N ARG A 100 22.47 -1.01 8.54
CA ARG A 100 22.64 -1.76 7.30
C ARG A 100 21.42 -1.63 6.40
N ILE A 101 21.66 -1.44 5.11
CA ILE A 101 20.62 -1.35 4.08
C ILE A 101 20.91 -2.31 2.93
N ASP A 102 19.83 -2.76 2.28
CA ASP A 102 19.90 -3.60 1.09
C ASP A 102 20.34 -2.77 -0.11
N VAL A 103 21.08 -3.38 -1.02
CA VAL A 103 21.50 -2.74 -2.27
C VAL A 103 21.18 -3.62 -3.47
N THR A 104 20.84 -2.98 -4.58
CA THR A 104 20.69 -3.63 -5.88
C THR A 104 21.91 -3.30 -6.73
N VAL A 105 22.48 -4.32 -7.35
CA VAL A 105 23.67 -4.22 -8.20
C VAL A 105 23.28 -4.63 -9.62
N SER A 106 23.52 -3.74 -10.58
CA SER A 106 23.21 -3.97 -11.99
C SER A 106 24.43 -3.73 -12.85
N SER A 107 24.72 -4.64 -13.79
CA SER A 107 25.76 -4.38 -14.80
C SER A 107 25.40 -3.17 -15.64
N ILE A 108 26.37 -2.30 -15.90
CA ILE A 108 26.25 -1.19 -16.88
C ILE A 108 26.98 -1.50 -18.19
N GLY A 109 27.90 -2.47 -18.16
CA GLY A 109 28.64 -2.94 -19.31
C GLY A 109 27.93 -4.09 -20.02
N ASP A 110 28.74 -4.99 -20.56
CA ASP A 110 28.32 -6.14 -21.36
C ASP A 110 28.56 -7.48 -20.67
N ALA A 111 28.80 -7.48 -19.35
CA ALA A 111 28.92 -8.70 -18.54
C ALA A 111 27.77 -9.69 -18.79
N GLU A 112 28.12 -10.97 -18.97
CA GLU A 112 27.17 -12.05 -19.21
C GLU A 112 26.40 -12.41 -17.92
N SER A 113 27.04 -12.31 -16.76
CA SER A 113 26.46 -12.68 -15.47
C SER A 113 27.15 -11.99 -14.31
N LEU A 114 26.39 -11.62 -13.27
CA LEU A 114 26.94 -11.19 -11.97
C LEU A 114 27.03 -12.34 -10.96
N GLN A 115 26.71 -13.56 -11.37
CA GLN A 115 26.62 -14.72 -10.49
C GLN A 115 27.98 -15.06 -9.88
N GLY A 116 28.01 -15.25 -8.55
CA GLY A 116 29.24 -15.57 -7.82
C GLY A 116 30.21 -14.38 -7.64
N GLY A 117 29.85 -13.21 -8.18
CA GLY A 117 30.64 -12.00 -8.07
C GLY A 117 30.61 -11.38 -6.66
N VAL A 118 31.66 -10.62 -6.36
CA VAL A 118 31.79 -9.81 -5.14
C VAL A 118 31.89 -8.34 -5.54
N LEU A 119 30.97 -7.53 -5.02
CA LEU A 119 31.03 -6.07 -5.12
C LEU A 119 32.17 -5.56 -4.23
N LEU A 120 33.11 -4.84 -4.84
CA LEU A 120 34.14 -4.10 -4.12
C LEU A 120 33.53 -2.89 -3.40
N GLN A 121 34.19 -2.46 -2.32
CA GLN A 121 33.73 -1.32 -1.52
C GLN A 121 33.43 -0.11 -2.41
N THR A 122 32.17 0.30 -2.42
CA THR A 122 31.64 1.33 -3.32
C THR A 122 30.88 2.39 -2.52
N PRO A 123 31.26 3.67 -2.59
CA PRO A 123 30.49 4.74 -1.97
C PRO A 123 29.17 4.96 -2.71
N LEU A 124 28.11 5.18 -1.96
CA LEU A 124 26.78 5.52 -2.45
C LEU A 124 26.47 6.98 -2.15
N LEU A 125 26.21 7.74 -3.21
CA LEU A 125 25.99 9.17 -3.18
C LEU A 125 24.50 9.48 -3.18
N GLY A 126 24.13 10.54 -2.47
CA GLY A 126 22.81 11.15 -2.56
C GLY A 126 22.69 12.08 -3.78
N ALA A 127 21.53 12.73 -3.91
CA ALA A 127 21.28 13.73 -4.97
C ALA A 127 22.11 15.02 -4.82
N ASP A 128 22.78 15.19 -3.68
CA ASP A 128 23.69 16.28 -3.33
C ASP A 128 25.17 15.95 -3.59
N ASP A 129 25.46 14.83 -4.29
CA ASP A 129 26.80 14.33 -4.60
C ASP A 129 27.65 13.97 -3.38
N GLU A 130 27.00 13.74 -2.25
CA GLU A 130 27.68 13.45 -1.01
C GLU A 130 27.45 11.99 -0.58
N VAL A 131 28.45 11.39 0.08
CA VAL A 131 28.42 9.96 0.45
C VAL A 131 27.61 9.75 1.73
N TYR A 132 26.53 8.97 1.63
CA TYR A 132 25.68 8.60 2.78
C TYR A 132 25.87 7.16 3.25
N ALA A 133 26.27 6.26 2.34
CA ALA A 133 26.47 4.86 2.66
C ALA A 133 27.62 4.27 1.84
N VAL A 134 28.16 3.15 2.31
CA VAL A 134 29.20 2.39 1.60
C VAL A 134 28.74 0.95 1.45
N ALA A 135 28.71 0.45 0.21
CA ALA A 135 28.26 -0.88 -0.16
C ALA A 135 29.43 -1.84 -0.43
N GLN A 136 29.32 -3.07 0.04
CA GLN A 136 30.25 -4.16 -0.26
C GLN A 136 29.58 -5.51 -0.01
N GLY A 137 29.89 -6.54 -0.80
CA GLY A 137 29.48 -7.89 -0.46
C GLY A 137 29.36 -8.85 -1.64
N GLN A 138 29.00 -10.08 -1.32
CA GLN A 138 28.71 -11.12 -2.33
C GLN A 138 27.34 -10.87 -2.94
N ILE A 139 27.23 -11.03 -4.26
CA ILE A 139 26.00 -10.76 -4.99
C ILE A 139 25.15 -12.02 -5.05
N ALA A 140 23.88 -11.87 -4.66
CA ALA A 140 22.85 -12.88 -4.90
C ALA A 140 22.10 -12.53 -6.19
N VAL A 141 22.18 -13.41 -7.19
CA VAL A 141 21.48 -13.25 -8.47
C VAL A 141 20.25 -14.15 -8.48
N GLY A 142 19.09 -13.60 -8.87
CA GLY A 142 17.82 -14.34 -8.93
C GLY A 142 17.62 -15.15 -10.22
N GLY A 143 18.52 -14.99 -11.20
CA GLY A 143 18.52 -15.69 -12.48
C GLY A 143 19.68 -16.67 -12.63
N TYR A 144 19.54 -17.59 -13.57
CA TYR A 144 20.63 -18.48 -13.96
C TYR A 144 20.57 -18.74 -15.47
N ILE A 145 21.75 -18.94 -16.06
CA ILE A 145 21.92 -19.42 -17.44
C ILE A 145 22.19 -20.92 -17.36
N GLY A 146 21.31 -21.73 -17.95
CA GLY A 146 21.43 -23.19 -17.97
C GLY A 146 21.32 -23.76 -19.37
N GLY A 147 22.17 -24.73 -19.69
CA GLY A 147 22.17 -25.43 -20.98
C GLY A 147 23.57 -25.51 -21.54
N ALA A 148 24.13 -26.72 -21.62
CA ALA A 148 25.42 -26.96 -22.26
C ALA A 148 25.25 -26.77 -23.78
N GLY A 149 26.00 -25.84 -24.37
CA GLY A 149 26.06 -25.56 -25.81
C GLY A 149 26.65 -26.70 -26.65
N GLY A 150 26.15 -27.92 -26.49
CA GLY A 150 26.35 -29.00 -27.44
C GLY A 150 25.45 -28.85 -28.66
N ALA A 151 25.69 -29.64 -29.72
CA ALA A 151 25.08 -29.53 -31.06
C ALA A 151 23.53 -29.65 -31.17
N GLY A 152 22.81 -29.56 -30.05
CA GLY A 152 21.35 -29.39 -29.96
C GLY A 152 20.89 -28.81 -28.62
N GLY A 153 21.77 -28.17 -27.84
CA GLY A 153 21.50 -27.68 -26.49
C GLY A 153 20.71 -26.37 -26.50
N ALA A 154 19.44 -26.43 -26.15
CA ALA A 154 18.65 -25.23 -25.89
C ALA A 154 19.23 -24.48 -24.69
N THR A 155 19.65 -23.23 -24.91
CA THR A 155 19.97 -22.31 -23.82
C THR A 155 18.66 -21.91 -23.14
N VAL A 156 18.52 -22.27 -21.87
CA VAL A 156 17.39 -21.86 -21.03
C VAL A 156 17.90 -20.80 -20.07
N GLN A 157 17.64 -19.55 -20.42
CA GLN A 157 17.83 -18.43 -19.50
C GLN A 157 16.52 -18.18 -18.76
N LYS A 158 16.58 -18.17 -17.43
CA LYS A 158 15.45 -17.78 -16.57
C LYS A 158 15.86 -16.57 -15.73
N ASN A 159 15.08 -15.49 -15.83
CA ASN A 159 15.32 -14.17 -15.22
C ASN A 159 16.55 -13.44 -15.81
N HIS A 160 17.01 -12.39 -15.11
CA HIS A 160 18.11 -11.52 -15.53
C HIS A 160 19.39 -11.86 -14.72
N PRO A 161 20.42 -12.47 -15.33
CA PRO A 161 21.66 -12.83 -14.64
C PRO A 161 22.58 -11.63 -14.37
N THR A 162 22.31 -10.48 -15.01
CA THR A 162 23.09 -9.24 -14.92
C THR A 162 22.63 -8.29 -13.81
N VAL A 163 21.64 -8.71 -13.00
CA VAL A 163 21.11 -7.95 -11.87
C VAL A 163 21.10 -8.86 -10.64
N GLY A 164 21.63 -8.35 -9.53
CA GLY A 164 21.62 -9.04 -8.25
C GLY A 164 21.37 -8.09 -7.09
N THR A 165 21.21 -8.67 -5.90
CA THR A 165 21.02 -7.92 -4.66
C THR A 165 22.05 -8.35 -3.63
N ILE A 166 22.37 -7.44 -2.71
CA ILE A 166 23.17 -7.74 -1.52
C ILE A 166 22.34 -7.30 -0.32
N SER A 167 21.78 -8.27 0.39
CA SER A 167 21.02 -8.00 1.60
C SER A 167 21.93 -7.46 2.70
N ASN A 168 21.55 -6.35 3.32
CA ASN A 168 22.33 -5.65 4.35
C ASN A 168 23.77 -5.33 3.92
N GLY A 169 23.96 -5.12 2.61
CA GLY A 169 25.25 -4.97 1.94
C GLY A 169 25.85 -3.58 2.04
N ALA A 170 25.06 -2.55 2.33
CA ALA A 170 25.57 -1.21 2.59
C ALA A 170 25.45 -0.82 4.06
N ILE A 171 26.42 -0.03 4.52
CA ILE A 171 26.46 0.56 5.86
C ILE A 171 26.28 2.06 5.71
N VAL A 172 25.35 2.63 6.46
CA VAL A 172 25.14 4.08 6.54
C VAL A 172 26.32 4.71 7.29
N GLU A 173 27.04 5.60 6.61
CA GLU A 173 28.20 6.34 7.16
C GLU A 173 27.84 7.76 7.57
N ARG A 174 26.70 8.28 7.08
CA ARG A 174 26.24 9.61 7.43
C ARG A 174 24.74 9.65 7.59
N GLU A 175 24.28 10.23 8.68
CA GLU A 175 22.85 10.44 8.93
C GLU A 175 22.29 11.56 8.04
N ILE A 176 21.03 11.42 7.65
CA ILE A 176 20.28 12.52 7.04
C ILE A 176 19.67 13.32 8.17
N GLU A 177 20.15 14.54 8.39
CA GLU A 177 19.60 15.44 9.40
C GLU A 177 18.14 15.74 9.10
N MET A 178 17.26 15.37 10.02
CA MET A 178 15.84 15.66 9.95
C MET A 178 15.42 16.39 11.22
N ASP A 179 15.06 17.66 11.07
CA ASP A 179 14.49 18.45 12.16
C ASP A 179 12.98 18.18 12.24
N VAL A 180 12.63 17.15 13.01
CA VAL A 180 11.25 16.68 13.17
C VAL A 180 10.37 17.73 13.90
N SER A 181 10.97 18.61 14.71
CA SER A 181 10.27 19.54 15.59
C SER A 181 10.70 20.99 15.36
N ARG A 182 10.91 21.39 14.10
CA ARG A 182 11.37 22.75 13.78
C ARG A 182 10.42 23.79 14.36
N GLY A 183 10.91 24.57 15.33
CA GLY A 183 10.14 25.63 15.98
C GLY A 183 9.04 25.15 16.95
N GLY A 184 9.18 23.95 17.54
CA GLY A 184 8.22 23.44 18.53
C GLY A 184 6.92 22.89 17.92
N SER A 185 6.90 22.67 16.61
CA SER A 185 5.78 22.03 15.91
C SER A 185 6.27 20.91 15.00
N VAL A 186 5.46 19.89 14.84
CA VAL A 186 5.66 18.76 13.94
C VAL A 186 4.59 18.83 12.86
N LYS A 187 4.94 18.59 11.60
CA LYS A 187 3.93 18.41 10.55
C LYS A 187 3.71 16.95 10.25
N LEU A 188 2.45 16.57 10.13
CA LEU A 188 2.01 15.25 9.68
C LEU A 188 1.51 15.38 8.24
N ILE A 189 2.04 14.53 7.37
CA ILE A 189 1.68 14.43 5.97
C ILE A 189 0.77 13.21 5.78
N LEU A 190 -0.46 13.41 5.35
CA LEU A 190 -1.39 12.34 5.03
C LEU A 190 -0.89 11.52 3.83
N ARG A 191 -0.99 10.19 3.95
CA ARG A 191 -0.63 9.27 2.86
C ARG A 191 -1.59 9.37 1.68
N ASN A 192 -2.86 9.67 1.95
CA ASN A 192 -3.89 9.93 0.95
C ASN A 192 -4.45 11.35 1.22
N PRO A 193 -4.05 12.36 0.43
CA PRO A 193 -4.52 13.74 0.63
C PRO A 193 -6.04 13.85 0.50
N ASP A 194 -6.69 14.41 1.52
CA ASP A 194 -8.13 14.66 1.57
C ASP A 194 -8.46 15.69 2.67
N TYR A 195 -9.25 16.72 2.33
CA TYR A 195 -9.58 17.81 3.25
C TYR A 195 -10.39 17.34 4.47
N ASN A 196 -11.35 16.44 4.27
CA ASN A 196 -12.19 15.94 5.36
C ASN A 196 -11.37 15.07 6.32
N THR A 197 -10.52 14.21 5.79
CA THR A 197 -9.60 13.37 6.56
C THR A 197 -8.62 14.23 7.35
N ALA A 198 -8.03 15.26 6.74
CA ALA A 198 -7.15 16.21 7.44
C ALA A 198 -7.87 16.94 8.59
N SER A 199 -9.11 17.42 8.36
CA SER A 199 -9.92 18.07 9.40
C SER A 199 -10.23 17.11 10.56
N LYS A 200 -10.72 15.90 10.23
CA LYS A 200 -11.02 14.86 11.24
C LYS A 200 -9.78 14.42 12.01
N LEU A 201 -8.62 14.36 11.36
CA LEU A 201 -7.35 14.06 12.00
C LEU A 201 -7.01 15.12 13.05
N ALA A 202 -7.11 16.40 12.67
CA ALA A 202 -6.87 17.52 13.58
C ALA A 202 -7.85 17.54 14.76
N GLU A 203 -9.14 17.33 14.49
CA GLU A 203 -10.18 17.22 15.52
C GLU A 203 -9.90 16.06 16.48
N GLY A 204 -9.58 14.87 15.96
CA GLY A 204 -9.29 13.69 16.76
C GLY A 204 -8.07 13.87 17.67
N ILE A 205 -7.02 14.53 17.19
CA ILE A 205 -5.85 14.87 18.02
C ILE A 205 -6.23 15.92 19.07
N ASN A 206 -7.01 16.94 18.69
CA ASN A 206 -7.44 18.01 19.59
C ASN A 206 -8.37 17.56 20.72
N VAL A 207 -9.04 16.41 20.60
CA VAL A 207 -9.81 15.80 21.71
C VAL A 207 -8.91 15.43 22.88
N ILE A 208 -7.71 14.91 22.61
CA ILE A 208 -6.75 14.48 23.64
C ILE A 208 -5.79 15.61 24.01
N PHE A 209 -5.37 16.40 23.01
CA PHE A 209 -4.43 17.50 23.17
C PHE A 209 -5.10 18.81 22.68
N PRO A 210 -5.90 19.48 23.54
CA PRO A 210 -6.68 20.65 23.14
C PRO A 210 -5.81 21.74 22.51
N SER A 211 -6.29 22.29 21.38
CA SER A 211 -5.66 23.39 20.64
C SER A 211 -4.22 23.14 20.19
N SER A 212 -3.80 21.87 20.10
CA SER A 212 -2.45 21.50 19.64
C SER A 212 -2.35 21.42 18.12
N THR A 213 -3.45 21.14 17.42
CA THR A 213 -3.41 20.69 16.03
C THR A 213 -4.26 21.54 15.10
N LEU A 214 -3.74 21.81 13.90
CA LEU A 214 -4.41 22.57 12.84
C LEU A 214 -4.20 21.87 11.49
N ALA A 215 -5.29 21.60 10.76
CA ALA A 215 -5.20 21.18 9.36
C ALA A 215 -4.83 22.38 8.48
N LEU A 216 -3.70 22.29 7.76
CA LEU A 216 -3.22 23.38 6.90
C LEU A 216 -3.80 23.27 5.49
N ASP A 217 -3.82 22.05 4.94
CA ASP A 217 -4.35 21.73 3.61
C ASP A 217 -4.81 20.25 3.56
N ALA A 218 -5.16 19.74 2.38
CA ALA A 218 -5.61 18.36 2.20
C ALA A 218 -4.56 17.29 2.56
N ALA A 219 -3.27 17.64 2.54
CA ALA A 219 -2.17 16.72 2.77
C ALA A 219 -1.44 16.98 4.09
N ALA A 220 -1.44 18.21 4.62
CA ALA A 220 -0.61 18.61 5.76
C ALA A 220 -1.44 19.03 6.98
N VAL A 221 -1.07 18.49 8.13
CA VAL A 221 -1.62 18.83 9.45
C VAL A 221 -0.47 19.23 10.37
N GLN A 222 -0.52 20.45 10.90
CA GLN A 222 0.48 20.95 11.84
C GLN A 222 0.07 20.64 13.27
N VAL A 223 0.99 20.07 14.05
CA VAL A 223 0.81 19.72 15.45
C VAL A 223 1.85 20.46 16.28
N THR A 224 1.40 21.39 17.11
CA THR A 224 2.23 22.10 18.09
C THR A 224 2.48 21.21 19.29
N ILE A 225 3.75 21.11 19.69
CA ILE A 225 4.15 20.29 20.83
C ILE A 225 3.81 21.05 22.13
N PRO A 226 2.97 20.49 23.03
CA PRO A 226 2.68 21.13 24.31
C PRO A 226 3.94 21.28 25.16
N GLU A 227 4.01 22.32 25.99
CA GLU A 227 5.20 22.62 26.83
C GLU A 227 5.64 21.44 27.70
N ILE A 228 4.69 20.63 28.19
CA ILE A 228 4.98 19.44 29.00
C ILE A 228 5.77 18.36 28.24
N TYR A 229 5.76 18.38 26.91
CA TYR A 229 6.45 17.40 26.05
C TYR A 229 7.73 17.95 25.41
N VAL A 230 8.15 19.18 25.74
CA VAL A 230 9.44 19.72 25.30
C VAL A 230 10.57 18.86 25.87
N GLY A 231 11.47 18.37 25.01
CA GLY A 231 12.50 17.38 25.33
C GLY A 231 12.00 15.93 25.41
N ARG A 232 10.71 15.68 25.15
CA ARG A 232 10.04 14.37 25.09
C ARG A 232 9.17 14.27 23.84
N GLU A 233 9.66 14.81 22.74
CA GLU A 233 8.94 14.91 21.47
C GLU A 233 8.57 13.52 20.93
N VAL A 234 9.45 12.53 21.12
CA VAL A 234 9.21 11.14 20.74
C VAL A 234 7.99 10.55 21.47
N ASP A 235 7.86 10.81 22.77
CA ASP A 235 6.71 10.35 23.57
C ASP A 235 5.41 10.97 23.08
N PHE A 236 5.46 12.25 22.72
CA PHE A 236 4.31 12.97 22.18
C PHE A 236 3.88 12.45 20.80
N ILE A 237 4.84 12.28 19.88
CA ILE A 237 4.58 11.72 18.54
C ILE A 237 4.04 10.29 18.66
N SER A 238 4.60 9.47 19.56
CA SER A 238 4.10 8.13 19.83
C SER A 238 2.66 8.14 20.37
N SER A 239 2.36 9.08 21.27
CA SER A 239 1.01 9.24 21.85
C SER A 239 -0.01 9.64 20.78
N ILE A 240 0.33 10.59 19.91
CA ILE A 240 -0.50 10.99 18.77
C ILE A 240 -0.68 9.84 17.79
N GLY A 241 0.38 9.09 17.49
CA GLY A 241 0.36 7.96 16.56
C GLY A 241 -0.62 6.85 16.96
N GLY A 242 -0.97 6.74 18.24
CA GLY A 242 -1.95 5.79 18.77
C GLY A 242 -3.42 6.25 18.66
N ILE A 243 -3.66 7.52 18.38
CA ILE A 243 -5.02 8.08 18.29
C ILE A 243 -5.74 7.49 17.09
N THR A 244 -6.99 7.07 17.30
CA THR A 244 -7.84 6.50 16.26
C THR A 244 -8.76 7.57 15.70
N VAL A 245 -8.76 7.71 14.37
CA VAL A 245 -9.58 8.67 13.63
C VAL A 245 -10.30 7.92 12.51
N GLU A 246 -11.54 8.30 12.24
CA GLU A 246 -12.28 7.76 11.09
C GLU A 246 -11.96 8.60 9.85
N PRO A 247 -11.12 8.10 8.91
CA PRO A 247 -10.81 8.85 7.69
C PRO A 247 -12.05 8.98 6.81
N ASP A 248 -12.08 10.00 5.96
CA ASP A 248 -13.05 10.08 4.88
C ASP A 248 -12.47 9.40 3.64
N THR A 249 -12.75 8.11 3.49
CA THR A 249 -12.29 7.36 2.31
C THR A 249 -13.31 7.47 1.19
N PRO A 250 -12.94 7.94 -0.02
CA PRO A 250 -13.86 7.93 -1.14
C PRO A 250 -14.25 6.49 -1.48
N ALA A 251 -15.51 6.30 -1.90
CA ALA A 251 -15.97 5.03 -2.43
C ALA A 251 -15.18 4.66 -3.69
N LYS A 252 -14.51 3.50 -3.71
CA LYS A 252 -13.73 3.00 -4.85
C LYS A 252 -14.16 1.59 -5.23
N ILE A 253 -14.11 1.30 -6.53
CA ILE A 253 -14.28 -0.03 -7.11
C ILE A 253 -13.04 -0.33 -7.93
N ILE A 254 -12.32 -1.40 -7.58
CA ILE A 254 -11.13 -1.88 -8.26
C ILE A 254 -11.51 -3.11 -9.06
N ILE A 255 -11.26 -3.10 -10.37
CA ILE A 255 -11.50 -4.22 -11.26
C ILE A 255 -10.17 -4.65 -11.85
N ASN A 256 -9.83 -5.93 -11.74
CA ASN A 256 -8.67 -6.50 -12.41
C ASN A 256 -9.13 -7.36 -13.60
N GLU A 257 -8.89 -6.90 -14.83
CA GLU A 257 -9.42 -7.55 -16.04
C GLU A 257 -8.82 -8.95 -16.24
N ARG A 258 -7.52 -9.10 -15.93
CA ARG A 258 -6.78 -10.36 -16.13
C ARG A 258 -7.21 -11.47 -15.18
N THR A 259 -7.51 -11.13 -13.92
CA THR A 259 -7.86 -12.10 -12.87
C THR A 259 -9.36 -12.21 -12.65
N GLY A 260 -10.16 -11.32 -13.20
CA GLY A 260 -11.61 -11.26 -12.97
C GLY A 260 -12.01 -10.71 -11.59
N THR A 261 -11.05 -10.21 -10.80
CA THR A 261 -11.29 -9.79 -9.41
C THR A 261 -11.93 -8.41 -9.35
N ILE A 262 -12.99 -8.27 -8.54
CA ILE A 262 -13.68 -7.00 -8.28
C ILE A 262 -13.69 -6.74 -6.77
N VAL A 263 -13.20 -5.57 -6.36
CA VAL A 263 -13.15 -5.14 -4.96
C VAL A 263 -13.86 -3.80 -4.84
N ALA A 264 -14.83 -3.69 -3.93
CA ALA A 264 -15.51 -2.44 -3.63
C ALA A 264 -15.25 -2.01 -2.18
N THR A 265 -14.98 -0.73 -1.96
CA THR A 265 -14.80 -0.18 -0.60
C THR A 265 -16.15 0.12 0.07
N ALA A 266 -16.12 0.29 1.39
CA ALA A 266 -17.27 0.77 2.14
C ALA A 266 -17.70 2.16 1.61
N GLY A 267 -19.01 2.39 1.48
CA GLY A 267 -19.56 3.67 1.01
C GLY A 267 -19.95 3.73 -0.47
N VAL A 268 -19.70 2.69 -1.28
CA VAL A 268 -20.23 2.64 -2.65
C VAL A 268 -21.76 2.56 -2.62
N ARG A 269 -22.42 3.62 -3.09
CA ARG A 269 -23.86 3.68 -3.25
C ARG A 269 -24.25 3.51 -4.71
N VAL A 270 -25.33 2.77 -4.93
CA VAL A 270 -25.95 2.60 -6.24
C VAL A 270 -27.33 3.21 -6.20
N SER A 271 -27.54 4.21 -7.05
CA SER A 271 -28.83 4.85 -7.24
C SER A 271 -29.72 4.01 -8.16
N THR A 272 -31.03 4.26 -8.12
CA THR A 272 -31.99 3.61 -9.02
C THR A 272 -31.57 3.82 -10.48
N VAL A 273 -31.32 2.74 -11.21
CA VAL A 273 -30.89 2.80 -12.62
C VAL A 273 -31.32 1.54 -13.36
N ALA A 274 -31.74 1.72 -14.60
CA ALA A 274 -31.94 0.63 -15.54
C ALA A 274 -30.76 0.60 -16.52
N VAL A 275 -30.09 -0.54 -16.63
CA VAL A 275 -28.98 -0.75 -17.56
C VAL A 275 -29.36 -1.85 -18.54
N SER A 276 -29.25 -1.52 -19.82
CA SER A 276 -29.38 -2.49 -20.92
C SER A 276 -28.03 -2.63 -21.61
N HIS A 277 -27.47 -3.84 -21.62
CA HIS A 277 -26.18 -4.13 -22.26
C HIS A 277 -26.22 -5.49 -22.95
N GLY A 278 -26.11 -5.51 -24.28
CA GLY A 278 -26.30 -6.74 -25.06
C GLY A 278 -27.74 -7.26 -24.94
N SER A 279 -27.91 -8.53 -24.55
CA SER A 279 -29.20 -9.17 -24.26
C SER A 279 -29.65 -9.01 -22.79
N LEU A 280 -28.87 -8.33 -21.95
CA LEU A 280 -29.10 -8.22 -20.51
C LEU A 280 -29.78 -6.90 -20.18
N SER A 281 -30.84 -6.96 -19.37
CA SER A 281 -31.53 -5.80 -18.81
C SER A 281 -31.56 -5.93 -17.28
N LEU A 282 -30.94 -4.99 -16.59
CA LEU A 282 -30.87 -4.91 -15.13
C LEU A 282 -31.58 -3.64 -14.66
N THR A 283 -32.60 -3.79 -13.81
CA THR A 283 -33.26 -2.66 -13.15
C THR A 283 -32.95 -2.69 -11.66
N ILE A 284 -32.23 -1.67 -11.21
CA ILE A 284 -31.93 -1.46 -9.79
C ILE A 284 -32.97 -0.46 -9.28
N ALA A 285 -33.82 -0.88 -8.34
CA ALA A 285 -34.83 -0.04 -7.73
C ALA A 285 -34.76 -0.09 -6.20
N ARG A 286 -35.11 1.02 -5.56
CA ARG A 286 -35.22 1.10 -4.10
C ARG A 286 -36.48 0.35 -3.65
N SER A 287 -36.33 -0.61 -2.75
CA SER A 287 -37.48 -1.18 -2.03
C SER A 287 -38.08 -0.09 -1.13
N GLN A 288 -39.38 0.18 -1.24
CA GLN A 288 -40.11 0.92 -0.22
C GLN A 288 -41.10 -0.03 0.41
N ASN A 289 -40.81 -0.48 1.64
CA ASN A 289 -41.78 -1.24 2.42
C ASN A 289 -42.74 -0.26 3.10
N ILE A 290 -43.87 0.00 2.45
CA ILE A 290 -44.97 0.78 3.04
C ILE A 290 -45.76 -0.18 3.93
N SER A 291 -45.56 -0.10 5.26
CA SER A 291 -46.42 -0.77 6.22
C SER A 291 -47.63 0.12 6.49
N GLN A 292 -48.76 -0.19 5.87
CA GLN A 292 -50.03 0.49 6.15
C GLN A 292 -50.93 -0.45 6.96
N PRO A 293 -51.21 -0.15 8.25
CA PRO A 293 -52.21 -0.89 9.02
C PRO A 293 -53.59 -0.76 8.36
N GLY A 294 -54.34 -1.86 8.32
CA GLY A 294 -55.61 -1.94 7.58
C GLY A 294 -56.71 -0.99 8.07
N PRO A 295 -57.73 -0.68 7.23
CA PRO A 295 -58.55 0.54 7.36
C PRO A 295 -59.69 0.50 8.40
N LEU A 296 -59.70 -0.42 9.38
CA LEU A 296 -60.85 -0.65 10.26
C LEU A 296 -60.49 -0.88 11.75
N ALA A 297 -59.44 -0.24 12.25
CA ALA A 297 -59.20 -0.19 13.70
C ALA A 297 -60.11 0.87 14.37
N GLN A 298 -61.37 0.51 14.61
CA GLN A 298 -62.30 1.30 15.42
C GLN A 298 -63.08 0.40 16.39
N VAL A 299 -62.66 0.44 17.66
CA VAL A 299 -63.43 0.22 18.91
C VAL A 299 -64.36 -1.01 18.95
N GLY A 300 -63.95 -2.05 19.67
CA GLY A 300 -64.85 -3.13 20.10
C GLY A 300 -64.24 -3.98 21.22
N GLU A 301 -64.90 -4.02 22.39
CA GLU A 301 -64.58 -4.91 23.51
C GLU A 301 -65.06 -6.36 23.26
N THR A 302 -64.37 -7.27 23.96
CA THR A 302 -64.30 -8.75 23.89
C THR A 302 -65.59 -9.57 23.94
N ALA A 303 -65.54 -10.78 23.34
CA ALA A 303 -66.22 -11.97 23.85
C ALA A 303 -65.39 -13.25 23.57
N VAL A 304 -65.34 -14.15 24.55
CA VAL A 304 -64.57 -15.40 24.58
C VAL A 304 -65.36 -16.54 23.94
N ALA A 305 -64.71 -17.37 23.13
CA ALA A 305 -65.14 -18.73 22.85
C ALA A 305 -63.91 -19.67 22.81
N GLU A 306 -63.98 -20.73 23.62
CA GLU A 306 -62.95 -21.77 23.74
C GLU A 306 -63.06 -22.81 22.63
N GLY A 307 -61.92 -23.22 22.10
CA GLY A 307 -61.76 -24.37 21.20
C GLY A 307 -60.27 -24.67 20.98
N THR A 308 -59.82 -25.80 21.52
CA THR A 308 -58.42 -26.15 21.76
C THR A 308 -57.68 -26.69 20.52
N ASN A 309 -56.46 -26.15 20.32
CA ASN A 309 -55.23 -26.65 19.69
C ASN A 309 -55.23 -27.25 18.26
N VAL A 310 -54.54 -26.53 17.36
CA VAL A 310 -53.34 -27.08 16.69
C VAL A 310 -52.23 -26.03 16.75
N THR A 311 -51.14 -26.41 17.41
CA THR A 311 -49.87 -25.68 17.42
C THR A 311 -49.19 -25.88 16.07
N VAL A 312 -48.97 -24.79 15.34
CA VAL A 312 -47.82 -24.67 14.43
C VAL A 312 -47.06 -23.43 14.90
N GLU A 313 -45.86 -23.69 15.40
CA GLU A 313 -44.86 -22.67 15.68
C GLU A 313 -44.44 -22.03 14.35
N GLU A 314 -44.73 -20.75 14.17
CA GLU A 314 -43.84 -19.87 13.42
C GLU A 314 -43.56 -18.66 14.30
N GLU A 315 -42.34 -18.59 14.80
CA GLU A 315 -41.75 -17.35 15.31
C GLU A 315 -41.84 -16.30 14.20
N LEU A 316 -42.74 -15.32 14.37
CA LEU A 316 -42.66 -14.06 13.66
C LEU A 316 -41.39 -13.35 14.14
N GLY A 317 -40.30 -13.65 13.45
CA GLY A 317 -39.02 -12.96 13.58
C GLY A 317 -39.22 -11.46 13.48
N ALA A 318 -38.61 -10.73 14.41
CA ALA A 318 -38.60 -9.29 14.42
C ALA A 318 -38.15 -8.74 13.05
N PHE A 319 -38.94 -7.85 12.46
CA PHE A 319 -38.52 -7.09 11.29
C PHE A 319 -37.33 -6.21 11.66
N HIS A 320 -36.13 -6.64 11.29
CA HIS A 320 -34.94 -5.78 11.31
C HIS A 320 -35.05 -4.76 10.17
N ILE A 321 -35.00 -3.48 10.54
CA ILE A 321 -34.89 -2.36 9.60
C ILE A 321 -33.53 -2.48 8.91
N VAL A 322 -33.53 -2.88 7.64
CA VAL A 322 -32.34 -2.85 6.78
C VAL A 322 -32.32 -1.49 6.08
N PRO A 323 -31.21 -0.73 6.10
CA PRO A 323 -31.14 0.53 5.39
C PRO A 323 -31.24 0.33 3.87
N ASP A 324 -32.28 0.93 3.29
CA ASP A 324 -32.62 0.96 1.86
C ASP A 324 -31.53 1.58 0.98
N TYR A 325 -30.57 0.81 0.49
CA TYR A 325 -29.90 1.01 -0.81
C TYR A 325 -29.33 -0.34 -1.29
N PRO A 326 -29.49 -0.74 -2.56
CA PRO A 326 -28.80 -1.91 -3.08
C PRO A 326 -27.29 -1.66 -3.01
N THR A 327 -26.57 -2.56 -2.34
CA THR A 327 -25.10 -2.47 -2.25
C THR A 327 -24.49 -2.90 -3.58
N ILE A 328 -23.33 -2.33 -3.93
CA ILE A 328 -22.59 -2.78 -5.12
C ILE A 328 -22.29 -4.28 -5.09
N GLN A 329 -22.08 -4.84 -3.89
CA GLN A 329 -21.88 -6.27 -3.69
C GLN A 329 -23.08 -7.10 -4.18
N GLN A 330 -24.30 -6.64 -3.91
CA GLN A 330 -25.52 -7.30 -4.41
C GLN A 330 -25.63 -7.20 -5.94
N VAL A 331 -25.27 -6.04 -6.50
CA VAL A 331 -25.28 -5.82 -7.96
C VAL A 331 -24.25 -6.72 -8.66
N THR A 332 -23.00 -6.77 -8.16
CA THR A 332 -21.95 -7.61 -8.73
C THR A 332 -22.25 -9.09 -8.57
N ASN A 333 -22.84 -9.50 -7.45
CA ASN A 333 -23.28 -10.88 -7.25
C ASN A 333 -24.42 -11.27 -8.19
N ALA A 334 -25.40 -10.39 -8.40
CA ALA A 334 -26.49 -10.62 -9.35
C ALA A 334 -25.97 -10.74 -10.80
N LEU A 335 -25.06 -9.85 -11.21
CA LEU A 335 -24.43 -9.92 -12.53
C LEU A 335 -23.57 -11.18 -12.70
N ASN A 336 -22.82 -11.56 -11.67
CA ASN A 336 -22.04 -12.81 -11.69
C ASN A 336 -22.97 -14.05 -11.79
N ALA A 337 -24.07 -14.07 -11.04
CA ALA A 337 -25.07 -15.13 -11.09
C ALA A 337 -25.78 -15.23 -12.46
N MET A 338 -25.87 -14.11 -13.19
CA MET A 338 -26.38 -14.05 -14.56
C MET A 338 -25.36 -14.47 -15.63
N GLY A 339 -24.15 -14.88 -15.24
CA GLY A 339 -23.11 -15.36 -16.16
C GLY A 339 -22.42 -14.25 -16.95
N VAL A 340 -22.51 -13.00 -16.48
CA VAL A 340 -21.90 -11.84 -17.13
C VAL A 340 -20.38 -11.89 -16.98
N SER A 341 -19.65 -11.75 -18.08
CA SER A 341 -18.19 -11.73 -18.05
C SER A 341 -17.66 -10.48 -17.31
N THR A 342 -16.45 -10.53 -16.74
CA THR A 342 -15.84 -9.37 -16.07
C THR A 342 -15.77 -8.15 -17.00
N ARG A 343 -15.53 -8.37 -18.31
CA ARG A 343 -15.46 -7.30 -19.32
C ARG A 343 -16.82 -6.62 -19.55
N GLU A 344 -17.90 -7.40 -19.59
CA GLU A 344 -19.26 -6.87 -19.69
C GLU A 344 -19.67 -6.17 -18.38
N MET A 345 -19.31 -6.73 -17.23
CA MET A 345 -19.55 -6.12 -15.92
C MET A 345 -18.83 -4.77 -15.79
N MET A 346 -17.58 -4.68 -16.24
CA MET A 346 -16.84 -3.42 -16.31
C MET A 346 -17.56 -2.39 -17.18
N SER A 347 -18.05 -2.79 -18.36
CA SER A 347 -18.77 -1.91 -19.27
C SER A 347 -20.08 -1.40 -18.66
N ILE A 348 -20.81 -2.27 -17.95
CA ILE A 348 -22.02 -1.93 -17.18
C ILE A 348 -21.70 -0.93 -16.07
N LEU A 349 -20.67 -1.18 -15.26
CA LEU A 349 -20.28 -0.30 -14.16
C LEU A 349 -19.76 1.06 -14.65
N GLN A 350 -19.03 1.09 -15.78
CA GLN A 350 -18.65 2.33 -16.45
C GLN A 350 -19.87 3.11 -16.94
N ALA A 351 -20.84 2.45 -17.57
CA ALA A 351 -22.08 3.08 -18.02
C ALA A 351 -22.89 3.64 -16.83
N MET A 352 -22.98 2.91 -15.73
CA MET A 352 -23.62 3.37 -14.49
C MET A 352 -22.90 4.58 -13.87
N LYS A 353 -21.56 4.61 -13.90
CA LYS A 353 -20.76 5.77 -13.44
C LYS A 353 -21.01 6.99 -14.32
N SER A 354 -20.98 6.83 -15.64
CA SER A 354 -21.24 7.91 -16.60
C SER A 354 -22.66 8.46 -16.51
N ALA A 355 -23.64 7.61 -16.17
CA ALA A 355 -25.01 8.01 -15.91
C ALA A 355 -25.22 8.67 -14.53
N GLY A 356 -24.18 8.76 -13.70
CA GLY A 356 -24.26 9.31 -12.34
C GLY A 356 -24.96 8.40 -11.33
N ALA A 357 -25.31 7.17 -11.72
CA ALA A 357 -26.00 6.19 -10.87
C ALA A 357 -25.06 5.46 -9.91
N LEU A 358 -23.75 5.49 -10.18
CA LEU A 358 -22.72 4.89 -9.34
C LEU A 358 -21.81 5.98 -8.78
N GLN A 359 -21.89 6.22 -7.46
CA GLN A 359 -21.07 7.21 -6.78
C GLN A 359 -19.80 6.56 -6.22
N ALA A 360 -18.86 6.24 -7.12
CA ALA A 360 -17.55 5.70 -6.75
C ALA A 360 -16.49 6.00 -7.80
N GLU A 361 -15.23 6.08 -7.37
CA GLU A 361 -14.08 6.03 -8.26
C GLU A 361 -13.94 4.60 -8.82
N LEU A 362 -13.79 4.49 -10.14
CA LEU A 362 -13.60 3.20 -10.81
C LEU A 362 -12.14 3.11 -11.26
N VAL A 363 -11.40 2.13 -10.72
CA VAL A 363 -9.99 1.89 -11.00
C VAL A 363 -9.84 0.54 -11.72
N ILE A 364 -9.17 0.54 -12.86
CA ILE A 364 -9.00 -0.64 -13.72
C ILE A 364 -7.52 -1.03 -13.73
N LYS A 365 -7.22 -2.30 -13.47
CA LYS A 365 -5.86 -2.85 -13.33
C LYS A 365 -5.61 -4.11 -14.15
#